data_AF-C7MHJ9-F1
#
_entry.id   AF-C7MHJ9-F1
#
_cell.length_a   1.000
_cell.length_b   1.000
_cell.length_c   1.000
_cell.angle_alpha   90.00
_cell.angle_beta   90.00
_cell.angle_gamma   90.00
#
_symmetry.space_group_name_H-M   'P 1'
#
loop_
_entity.id
_entity.type
_entity.pdbx_description
1 polymer ?
#
loop_
_entity_poly.entity_id
_entity_poly.type
_entity_poly.pdbx_seq_one_letter_code
_entity_poly.pdbx_strand_id
1 'polypeptide(L)'
;MQSRGTACCARLLVDAGALPEAGFDQDELRRALVNAFSTEHVIGLHEANDYFWGTEEVLEEIDDLVDAGFPGRAAELCLFALDLVEEFDADVDDSGGGLAVVVEQIEETHLRASRAAEPEPEDLAATLVGRTLVSDYEIFLGAAEGCADVLGEQGLAAYRDLVEERWQALPSRTSRYDHARSTLAALREQVADAIGGADALLAVLEDSADGADGILSIAKVLHDEGRDEEALGRLERGMDERRSDPRLRSLAARSHHAAGRTERAGELLCRSLVQAPATESPKWASSAEPT
;
A
#
# COMPACT_ATOMS: atom_id res chain seq x y z
N MET A 1 0.15 -18.61 -28.03
CA MET A 1 1.17 -18.70 -29.12
C MET A 1 0.89 -17.77 -30.30
N GLN A 2 -0.33 -17.24 -30.47
CA GLN A 2 -0.62 -16.17 -31.44
C GLN A 2 -0.27 -14.76 -30.91
N SER A 3 -0.38 -14.48 -29.61
CA SER A 3 -0.20 -13.13 -29.04
C SER A 3 1.25 -12.62 -29.04
N ARG A 4 2.25 -13.47 -28.75
CA ARG A 4 3.69 -13.11 -28.91
C ARG A 4 4.07 -12.68 -30.34
N GLY A 5 3.31 -13.13 -31.35
CA GLY A 5 3.50 -12.69 -32.73
C GLY A 5 3.03 -11.24 -32.95
N THR A 6 1.98 -10.83 -32.25
CA THR A 6 1.33 -9.52 -32.38
C THR A 6 2.18 -8.42 -31.76
N ALA A 7 2.68 -8.60 -30.53
CA ALA A 7 3.57 -7.64 -29.86
C ALA A 7 4.87 -7.40 -30.65
N CYS A 8 5.46 -8.47 -31.20
CA CYS A 8 6.66 -8.38 -32.03
C CYS A 8 6.39 -7.67 -33.38
N CYS A 9 5.24 -7.93 -34.00
CA CYS A 9 4.84 -7.26 -35.23
C CYS A 9 4.56 -5.76 -34.99
N ALA A 10 3.93 -5.43 -33.85
CA ALA A 10 3.65 -4.06 -33.44
C ALA A 10 4.95 -3.26 -33.22
N ARG A 11 5.95 -3.86 -32.55
CA ARG A 11 7.27 -3.24 -32.36
C ARG A 11 7.97 -2.94 -33.69
N LEU A 12 7.94 -3.88 -34.64
CA LEU A 12 8.51 -3.70 -35.98
C LEU A 12 7.80 -2.61 -36.79
N LEU A 13 6.48 -2.43 -36.59
CA LEU A 13 5.71 -1.36 -37.24
C LEU A 13 6.03 0.02 -36.65
N VAL A 14 6.24 0.10 -35.33
CA VAL A 14 6.69 1.33 -34.65
C VAL A 14 8.11 1.70 -35.10
N ASP A 15 9.04 0.74 -35.13
CA ASP A 15 10.41 0.96 -35.62
C ASP A 15 10.46 1.37 -37.10
N ALA A 16 9.45 0.98 -37.88
CA ALA A 16 9.29 1.37 -39.28
C ALA A 16 8.57 2.73 -39.49
N GLY A 17 8.17 3.42 -38.42
CA GLY A 17 7.51 4.73 -38.48
C GLY A 17 6.04 4.69 -38.90
N ALA A 18 5.37 3.54 -38.80
CA ALA A 18 3.92 3.43 -39.00
C ALA A 18 3.17 3.96 -37.77
N LEU A 19 2.00 4.57 -37.98
CA LEU A 19 1.18 5.07 -36.86
C LEU A 19 0.77 3.89 -35.95
N PRO A 20 0.79 4.07 -34.62
CA PRO A 20 0.70 2.98 -33.64
C PRO A 20 -0.61 2.18 -33.68
N GLU A 21 -1.67 2.74 -34.27
CA GLU A 21 -3.00 2.13 -34.33
C GLU A 21 -3.07 0.83 -35.16
N ALA A 22 -1.98 0.46 -35.87
CA ALA A 22 -1.93 -0.75 -36.70
C ALA A 22 -1.31 -1.99 -36.00
N GLY A 23 -0.85 -1.87 -34.74
CA GLY A 23 0.02 -2.88 -34.12
C GLY A 23 -0.66 -3.99 -33.30
N PHE A 24 -1.75 -3.70 -32.57
CA PHE A 24 -2.42 -4.66 -31.69
C PHE A 24 -3.93 -4.38 -31.56
N ASP A 25 -4.74 -5.42 -31.34
CA ASP A 25 -6.21 -5.31 -31.18
C ASP A 25 -6.57 -5.12 -29.69
N GLN A 26 -6.82 -3.86 -29.30
CA GLN A 26 -7.20 -3.52 -27.93
C GLN A 26 -8.53 -4.17 -27.51
N ASP A 27 -9.48 -4.34 -28.42
CA ASP A 27 -10.78 -4.96 -28.11
C ASP A 27 -10.63 -6.47 -27.91
N GLU A 28 -9.69 -7.12 -28.59
CA GLU A 28 -9.31 -8.51 -28.32
C GLU A 28 -8.72 -8.67 -26.92
N LEU A 29 -7.77 -7.82 -26.52
CA LEU A 29 -7.15 -7.93 -25.20
C LEU A 29 -8.12 -7.58 -24.05
N ARG A 30 -9.01 -6.59 -24.24
CA ARG A 30 -10.09 -6.31 -23.28
C ARG A 30 -11.04 -7.50 -23.13
N ARG A 31 -11.37 -8.18 -24.23
CA ARG A 31 -12.19 -9.42 -24.18
C ARG A 31 -11.44 -10.56 -23.50
N ALA A 32 -10.14 -10.70 -23.73
CA ALA A 32 -9.31 -11.69 -23.07
C ALA A 32 -9.27 -11.47 -21.55
N LEU A 33 -9.10 -10.21 -21.10
CA LEU A 33 -9.17 -9.85 -19.69
C LEU A 33 -10.54 -10.18 -19.09
N VAL A 34 -11.64 -9.71 -19.71
CA VAL A 34 -12.99 -10.04 -19.22
C VAL A 34 -13.16 -11.56 -19.09
N ASN A 35 -12.73 -12.33 -20.08
CA ASN A 35 -12.86 -13.79 -20.06
C ASN A 35 -11.96 -14.47 -19.02
N ALA A 36 -10.81 -13.89 -18.67
CA ALA A 36 -9.92 -14.42 -17.64
C ALA A 36 -10.47 -14.17 -16.23
N PHE A 37 -11.00 -12.97 -15.99
CA PHE A 37 -11.56 -12.59 -14.69
C PHE A 37 -12.97 -13.14 -14.45
N SER A 38 -13.80 -13.25 -15.50
CA SER A 38 -15.18 -13.72 -15.39
C SER A 38 -15.24 -15.20 -15.03
N THR A 39 -16.10 -15.55 -14.08
CA THR A 39 -16.31 -16.93 -13.64
C THR A 39 -17.75 -17.36 -13.88
N GLU A 40 -17.97 -18.55 -14.46
CA GLU A 40 -19.33 -19.10 -14.64
C GLU A 40 -19.94 -19.61 -13.31
N HIS A 41 -19.09 -19.87 -12.32
CA HIS A 41 -19.44 -20.33 -10.98
C HIS A 41 -18.45 -19.79 -9.97
N VAL A 42 -18.85 -19.76 -8.69
CA VAL A 42 -17.97 -19.31 -7.59
C VAL A 42 -16.76 -20.23 -7.49
N ILE A 43 -15.57 -19.64 -7.59
CA ILE A 43 -14.29 -20.33 -7.52
C ILE A 43 -13.95 -20.61 -6.06
N GLY A 44 -13.93 -21.89 -5.68
CA GLY A 44 -13.55 -22.30 -4.32
C GLY A 44 -12.03 -22.44 -4.16
N LEU A 45 -11.58 -22.56 -2.90
CA LEU A 45 -10.17 -22.70 -2.51
C LEU A 45 -9.31 -23.65 -3.37
N HIS A 46 -9.88 -24.77 -3.86
CA HIS A 46 -9.13 -25.77 -4.64
C HIS A 46 -8.91 -25.37 -6.10
N GLU A 47 -9.72 -24.45 -6.63
CA GLU A 47 -9.69 -23.94 -8.00
C GLU A 47 -9.02 -22.56 -8.08
N ALA A 48 -8.93 -21.84 -6.94
CA ALA A 48 -8.40 -20.49 -6.85
C ALA A 48 -6.99 -20.34 -7.45
N ASN A 49 -6.09 -21.30 -7.20
CA ASN A 49 -4.73 -21.25 -7.78
C ASN A 49 -4.73 -21.31 -9.31
N ASP A 50 -5.54 -22.19 -9.91
CA ASP A 50 -5.62 -22.31 -11.38
C ASP A 50 -6.27 -21.06 -11.99
N TYR A 51 -7.24 -20.47 -11.30
CA TYR A 51 -7.86 -19.19 -11.67
C TYR A 51 -6.84 -18.03 -11.69
N PHE A 52 -6.07 -17.87 -10.61
CA PHE A 52 -5.07 -16.80 -10.54
C PHE A 52 -3.96 -17.00 -11.59
N TRP A 53 -3.48 -18.24 -11.79
CA TRP A 53 -2.51 -18.52 -12.85
C TRP A 53 -3.03 -18.15 -14.25
N GLY A 54 -4.29 -18.47 -14.55
CA GLY A 54 -4.91 -18.08 -15.82
C GLY A 54 -5.04 -16.55 -15.99
N THR A 55 -5.21 -15.83 -14.90
CA THR A 55 -5.26 -14.37 -14.88
C THR A 55 -3.87 -13.78 -15.12
N GLU A 56 -2.84 -14.30 -14.45
CA GLU A 56 -1.44 -13.89 -14.62
C GLU A 56 -0.97 -14.02 -16.08
N GLU A 57 -1.37 -15.08 -16.79
CA GLU A 57 -1.02 -15.29 -18.21
C GLU A 57 -1.53 -14.16 -19.12
N VAL A 58 -2.73 -13.62 -18.88
CA VAL A 58 -3.27 -12.51 -19.67
C VAL A 58 -2.64 -11.17 -19.25
N LEU A 59 -2.27 -11.03 -17.98
CA LEU A 59 -1.55 -9.86 -17.50
C LEU A 59 -0.13 -9.76 -18.07
N GLU A 60 0.55 -10.88 -18.32
CA GLU A 60 1.85 -10.91 -19.05
C GLU A 60 1.71 -10.25 -20.44
N GLU A 61 0.55 -10.36 -21.10
CA GLU A 61 0.32 -9.70 -22.39
C GLU A 61 0.22 -8.17 -22.27
N ILE A 62 -0.27 -7.64 -21.15
CA ILE A 62 -0.25 -6.20 -20.86
C ILE A 62 1.20 -5.74 -20.64
N ASP A 63 1.99 -6.55 -19.94
CA ASP A 63 3.41 -6.27 -19.71
C ASP A 63 4.20 -6.20 -21.03
N ASP A 64 3.95 -7.17 -21.94
CA ASP A 64 4.51 -7.20 -23.29
C ASP A 64 4.17 -5.94 -24.11
N LEU A 65 3.04 -5.25 -23.85
CA LEU A 65 2.67 -4.03 -24.57
C LEU A 65 3.58 -2.85 -24.26
N VAL A 66 4.04 -2.72 -23.01
CA VAL A 66 5.04 -1.71 -22.64
C VAL A 66 6.32 -1.97 -23.44
N ASP A 67 6.73 -3.24 -23.51
CA ASP A 67 7.88 -3.73 -24.27
C ASP A 67 7.67 -3.78 -25.78
N ALA A 68 6.46 -3.48 -26.26
CA ALA A 68 6.14 -3.26 -27.67
C ALA A 68 6.08 -1.77 -28.05
N GLY A 69 6.17 -0.86 -27.06
CA GLY A 69 6.13 0.59 -27.29
C GLY A 69 4.73 1.21 -27.18
N PHE A 70 3.81 0.54 -26.46
CA PHE A 70 2.46 1.04 -26.18
C PHE A 70 2.21 1.27 -24.68
N PRO A 71 3.09 1.99 -23.97
CA PRO A 71 3.01 2.09 -22.51
C PRO A 71 1.71 2.77 -22.03
N GLY A 72 1.22 3.81 -22.72
CA GLY A 72 -0.06 4.43 -22.34
C GLY A 72 -1.25 3.48 -22.43
N ARG A 73 -1.24 2.56 -23.41
CA ARG A 73 -2.30 1.56 -23.58
C ARG A 73 -2.19 0.44 -22.55
N ALA A 74 -0.97 0.04 -22.21
CA ALA A 74 -0.75 -0.88 -21.11
C ALA A 74 -1.28 -0.30 -19.78
N ALA A 75 -1.00 0.98 -19.49
CA ALA A 75 -1.53 1.65 -18.30
C ALA A 75 -3.07 1.67 -18.29
N GLU A 76 -3.72 2.04 -19.41
CA GLU A 76 -5.19 1.97 -19.55
C GLU A 76 -5.75 0.56 -19.27
N LEU A 77 -5.07 -0.48 -19.75
CA LEU A 77 -5.50 -1.87 -19.57
C LEU A 77 -5.27 -2.38 -18.14
N CYS A 78 -4.21 -1.96 -17.46
CA CYS A 78 -4.03 -2.23 -16.03
C CYS A 78 -5.17 -1.63 -15.20
N LEU A 79 -5.53 -0.38 -15.46
CA LEU A 79 -6.67 0.26 -14.79
C LEU A 79 -7.97 -0.51 -15.06
N PHE A 80 -8.17 -0.98 -16.29
CA PHE A 80 -9.31 -1.83 -16.63
C PHE A 80 -9.27 -3.20 -15.92
N ALA A 81 -8.10 -3.82 -15.79
CA ALA A 81 -7.96 -5.08 -15.06
C ALA A 81 -8.29 -4.92 -13.57
N LEU A 82 -7.89 -3.80 -12.96
CA LEU A 82 -8.28 -3.46 -11.57
C LEU A 82 -9.80 -3.28 -11.43
N ASP A 83 -10.48 -2.73 -12.45
CA ASP A 83 -11.95 -2.67 -12.45
C ASP A 83 -12.58 -4.06 -12.46
N LEU A 84 -11.96 -5.03 -13.17
CA LEU A 84 -12.43 -6.41 -13.20
C LEU A 84 -12.18 -7.15 -11.88
N VAL A 85 -11.06 -6.86 -11.19
CA VAL A 85 -10.80 -7.39 -9.84
C VAL A 85 -11.95 -7.02 -8.91
N GLU A 86 -12.32 -5.73 -8.86
CA GLU A 86 -13.42 -5.23 -8.02
C GLU A 86 -14.79 -5.71 -8.49
N GLU A 87 -14.96 -6.04 -9.78
CA GLU A 87 -16.24 -6.55 -10.32
C GLU A 87 -16.50 -8.02 -9.95
N PHE A 88 -15.44 -8.85 -9.94
CA PHE A 88 -15.56 -10.31 -9.79
C PHE A 88 -15.03 -10.84 -8.43
N ASP A 89 -14.70 -9.95 -7.49
CA ASP A 89 -14.12 -10.30 -6.19
C ASP A 89 -14.98 -11.30 -5.40
N ALA A 90 -16.30 -11.10 -5.38
CA ALA A 90 -17.26 -11.86 -4.61
C ALA A 90 -17.46 -13.28 -5.14
N ASP A 91 -17.01 -13.55 -6.37
CA ASP A 91 -17.12 -14.84 -7.03
C ASP A 91 -15.87 -15.72 -6.80
N VAL A 92 -14.86 -15.24 -6.08
CA VAL A 92 -13.60 -15.97 -5.84
C VAL A 92 -13.30 -16.11 -4.35
N ASP A 93 -13.03 -17.33 -3.89
CA ASP A 93 -12.51 -17.59 -2.55
C ASP A 93 -11.05 -17.15 -2.43
N ASP A 94 -10.86 -15.88 -2.04
CA ASP A 94 -9.56 -15.27 -1.80
C ASP A 94 -8.99 -15.52 -0.40
N SER A 95 -9.45 -16.55 0.32
CA SER A 95 -8.87 -16.87 1.65
C SER A 95 -7.37 -17.18 1.60
N GLY A 96 -6.83 -17.50 0.42
CA GLY A 96 -5.41 -17.70 0.15
C GLY A 96 -4.61 -16.42 -0.13
N GLY A 97 -5.27 -15.28 -0.34
CA GLY A 97 -4.65 -13.99 -0.65
C GLY A 97 -4.09 -13.89 -2.07
N GLY A 98 -4.66 -14.63 -3.03
CA GLY A 98 -4.21 -14.59 -4.42
C GLY A 98 -4.64 -13.33 -5.16
N LEU A 99 -5.80 -12.73 -4.82
CA LEU A 99 -6.21 -11.45 -5.38
C LEU A 99 -5.21 -10.35 -5.03
N ALA A 100 -4.67 -10.34 -3.81
CA ALA A 100 -3.65 -9.38 -3.42
C ALA A 100 -2.38 -9.46 -4.30
N VAL A 101 -1.95 -10.67 -4.68
CA VAL A 101 -0.82 -10.88 -5.58
C VAL A 101 -1.13 -10.39 -7.00
N VAL A 102 -2.35 -10.68 -7.49
CA VAL A 102 -2.80 -10.20 -8.81
C VAL A 102 -2.89 -8.67 -8.84
N VAL A 103 -3.44 -8.04 -7.80
CA VAL A 103 -3.51 -6.58 -7.66
C VAL A 103 -2.10 -5.99 -7.65
N GLU A 104 -1.19 -6.51 -6.83
CA GLU A 104 0.21 -6.07 -6.77
C GLU A 104 0.88 -6.14 -8.15
N GLN A 105 0.71 -7.24 -8.89
CA GLN A 105 1.23 -7.37 -10.26
C GLN A 105 0.65 -6.31 -11.20
N ILE A 106 -0.67 -6.09 -11.17
CA ILE A 106 -1.32 -5.09 -12.05
C ILE A 106 -0.81 -3.69 -11.71
N GLU A 107 -0.64 -3.37 -10.43
CA GLU A 107 -0.09 -2.10 -9.97
C GLU A 107 1.35 -1.92 -10.44
N GLU A 108 2.22 -2.91 -10.26
CA GLU A 108 3.60 -2.88 -10.73
C GLU A 108 3.70 -2.63 -12.25
N THR A 109 2.89 -3.36 -13.05
CA THR A 109 2.83 -3.15 -14.50
C THR A 109 2.27 -1.76 -14.83
N HIS A 110 1.25 -1.27 -14.11
CA HIS A 110 0.73 0.09 -14.28
C HIS A 110 1.80 1.16 -14.02
N LEU A 111 2.61 0.99 -12.97
CA LEU A 111 3.69 1.92 -12.64
C LEU A 111 4.79 1.90 -13.70
N ARG A 112 5.18 0.72 -14.16
CA ARG A 112 6.15 0.55 -15.24
C ARG A 112 5.66 1.17 -16.54
N ALA A 113 4.39 0.96 -16.87
CA ALA A 113 3.73 1.56 -18.02
C ALA A 113 3.66 3.08 -17.90
N SER A 114 3.30 3.62 -16.72
CA SER A 114 3.25 5.06 -16.45
C SER A 114 4.63 5.71 -16.58
N ARG A 115 5.69 5.06 -16.06
CA ARG A 115 7.09 5.51 -16.25
C ARG A 115 7.46 5.65 -17.72
N ALA A 116 7.05 4.69 -18.55
CA ALA A 116 7.38 4.69 -19.97
C ALA A 116 6.47 5.60 -20.82
N ALA A 117 5.24 5.86 -20.36
CA ALA A 117 4.28 6.72 -21.04
C ALA A 117 4.48 8.21 -20.72
N GLU A 118 5.09 8.52 -19.57
CA GLU A 118 5.27 9.88 -19.06
C GLU A 118 3.95 10.68 -19.09
N PRO A 119 2.88 10.22 -18.39
CA PRO A 119 1.61 10.93 -18.35
C PRO A 119 1.77 12.29 -17.65
N GLU A 120 0.80 13.18 -17.85
CA GLU A 120 0.74 14.43 -17.07
C GLU A 120 0.70 14.10 -15.56
N PRO A 121 1.64 14.62 -14.75
CA PRO A 121 1.78 14.20 -13.35
C PRO A 121 0.52 14.41 -12.49
N GLU A 122 -0.25 15.46 -12.80
CA GLU A 122 -1.50 15.78 -12.11
C GLU A 122 -2.61 14.75 -12.42
N ASP A 123 -2.67 14.26 -13.66
CA ASP A 123 -3.63 13.24 -14.08
C ASP A 123 -3.30 11.88 -13.45
N LEU A 124 -2.02 11.54 -13.35
CA LEU A 124 -1.57 10.34 -12.64
C LEU A 124 -1.92 10.43 -11.15
N ALA A 125 -1.64 11.56 -10.50
CA ALA A 125 -2.01 11.78 -9.10
C ALA A 125 -3.53 11.63 -8.87
N ALA A 126 -4.35 12.23 -9.73
CA ALA A 126 -5.80 12.11 -9.67
C ALA A 126 -6.29 10.67 -9.85
N THR A 127 -5.65 9.91 -10.74
CA THR A 127 -5.96 8.50 -10.99
C THR A 127 -5.67 7.64 -9.76
N LEU A 128 -4.48 7.78 -9.17
CA LEU A 128 -4.05 7.01 -8.00
C LEU A 128 -4.95 7.31 -6.79
N VAL A 129 -5.10 8.59 -6.42
CA VAL A 129 -5.96 9.01 -5.29
C VAL A 129 -7.41 8.60 -5.53
N GLY A 130 -7.92 8.80 -6.75
CA GLY A 130 -9.29 8.47 -7.11
C GLY A 130 -9.60 6.98 -6.91
N ARG A 131 -8.69 6.10 -7.34
CA ARG A 131 -8.86 4.65 -7.20
C ARG A 131 -8.73 4.19 -5.75
N THR A 132 -7.71 4.63 -5.02
CA THR A 132 -7.53 4.22 -3.62
C THR A 132 -8.72 4.58 -2.74
N LEU A 133 -9.44 5.66 -3.05
CA LEU A 133 -10.61 6.08 -2.26
C LEU A 133 -11.90 5.32 -2.57
N VAL A 134 -11.98 4.62 -3.69
CA VAL A 134 -13.17 3.87 -4.12
C VAL A 134 -12.99 2.37 -3.94
N SER A 135 -11.73 1.89 -3.90
CA SER A 135 -11.39 0.49 -3.76
C SER A 135 -11.62 -0.02 -2.34
N ASP A 136 -12.22 -1.21 -2.23
CA ASP A 136 -12.30 -1.98 -0.99
C ASP A 136 -11.03 -2.84 -0.74
N TYR A 137 -10.16 -2.95 -1.75
CA TYR A 137 -8.92 -3.74 -1.77
C TYR A 137 -7.64 -2.92 -1.58
N GLU A 138 -7.76 -1.68 -1.13
CA GLU A 138 -6.60 -0.80 -0.90
C GLU A 138 -5.76 -0.59 -2.18
N ILE A 139 -6.38 -0.62 -3.37
CA ILE A 139 -5.70 -0.43 -4.66
C ILE A 139 -4.95 0.91 -4.67
N PHE A 140 -3.67 0.86 -5.03
CA PHE A 140 -2.69 1.95 -5.02
C PHE A 140 -2.40 2.55 -3.64
N LEU A 141 -2.80 1.89 -2.55
CA LEU A 141 -2.37 2.30 -1.21
C LEU A 141 -0.86 2.09 -1.08
N GLY A 142 -0.10 3.15 -0.89
CA GLY A 142 1.38 3.11 -0.89
C GLY A 142 2.01 3.53 -2.21
N ALA A 143 1.20 3.76 -3.25
CA ALA A 143 1.73 4.15 -4.56
C ALA A 143 2.51 5.47 -4.53
N ALA A 144 2.25 6.37 -3.57
CA ALA A 144 2.98 7.65 -3.50
C ALA A 144 4.51 7.48 -3.40
N GLU A 145 4.99 6.49 -2.64
CA GLU A 145 6.43 6.20 -2.52
C GLU A 145 6.96 5.55 -3.81
N GLY A 146 6.24 4.55 -4.32
CA GLY A 146 6.61 3.82 -5.54
C GLY A 146 6.50 4.63 -6.83
N CYS A 147 5.76 5.74 -6.83
CA CYS A 147 5.53 6.63 -7.97
C CYS A 147 6.22 7.98 -7.84
N ALA A 148 6.99 8.24 -6.78
CA ALA A 148 7.57 9.56 -6.54
C ALA A 148 8.43 10.05 -7.72
N ASP A 149 9.11 9.13 -8.40
CA ASP A 149 9.91 9.42 -9.60
C ASP A 149 9.06 9.79 -10.83
N VAL A 150 7.87 9.19 -10.97
CA VAL A 150 6.93 9.43 -12.09
C VAL A 150 6.11 10.70 -11.87
N LEU A 151 5.63 10.88 -10.64
CA LEU A 151 4.85 12.03 -10.24
C LEU A 151 5.72 13.31 -10.19
N GLY A 152 6.98 13.18 -9.79
CA GLY A 152 7.83 14.31 -9.51
C GLY A 152 7.22 15.28 -8.49
N GLU A 153 7.81 16.47 -8.37
CA GLU A 153 7.35 17.47 -7.40
C GLU A 153 5.92 17.96 -7.69
N GLN A 154 5.57 18.12 -8.96
CA GLN A 154 4.25 18.62 -9.37
C GLN A 154 3.14 17.60 -9.10
N GLY A 155 3.34 16.33 -9.47
CA GLY A 155 2.36 15.28 -9.22
C GLY A 155 2.20 14.99 -7.72
N LEU A 156 3.29 14.99 -6.95
CA LEU A 156 3.21 14.82 -5.48
C LEU A 156 2.48 16.00 -4.81
N ALA A 157 2.69 17.23 -5.28
CA ALA A 157 1.94 18.38 -4.79
C ALA A 157 0.44 18.27 -5.10
N ALA A 158 0.09 17.86 -6.33
CA ALA A 158 -1.30 17.62 -6.71
C ALA A 158 -1.93 16.48 -5.91
N TYR A 159 -1.19 15.39 -5.67
CA TYR A 159 -1.59 14.27 -4.83
C TYR A 159 -1.93 14.74 -3.42
N ARG A 160 -1.03 15.50 -2.78
CA ARG A 160 -1.25 16.07 -1.45
C ARG A 160 -2.48 16.95 -1.42
N ASP A 161 -2.62 17.86 -2.38
CA ASP A 161 -3.72 18.82 -2.40
C ASP A 161 -5.08 18.11 -2.57
N LEU A 162 -5.15 17.08 -3.42
CA LEU A 162 -6.33 16.22 -3.57
C LEU A 162 -6.67 15.48 -2.27
N VAL A 163 -5.68 14.86 -1.62
CA VAL A 163 -5.89 14.12 -0.38
C VAL A 163 -6.36 15.04 0.75
N GLU A 164 -5.74 16.21 0.90
CA GLU A 164 -6.12 17.20 1.89
C GLU A 164 -7.53 17.77 1.62
N GLU A 165 -7.88 18.06 0.37
CA GLU A 165 -9.23 18.49 0.00
C GLU A 165 -10.28 17.46 0.46
N ARG A 166 -10.05 16.17 0.17
CA ARG A 166 -10.96 15.09 0.56
C ARG A 166 -11.00 14.88 2.06
N TRP A 167 -9.87 15.00 2.75
CA TRP A 167 -9.81 14.93 4.21
C TRP A 167 -10.63 16.03 4.88
N GLN A 168 -10.52 17.28 4.41
CA GLN A 168 -11.30 18.41 4.94
C GLN A 168 -12.80 18.30 4.64
N ALA A 169 -13.16 17.61 3.56
CA ALA A 169 -14.55 17.36 3.19
C ALA A 169 -15.22 16.23 4.01
N LEU A 170 -14.46 15.46 4.79
CA LEU A 170 -15.01 14.35 5.56
C LEU A 170 -16.04 14.83 6.59
N PRO A 171 -17.21 14.17 6.69
CA PRO A 171 -18.16 14.47 7.74
C PRO A 171 -17.58 14.13 9.12
N SER A 172 -18.14 14.72 10.18
CA SER A 172 -17.79 14.36 11.55
C SER A 172 -17.93 12.85 11.76
N ARG A 173 -16.96 12.24 12.45
CA ARG A 173 -16.90 10.80 12.66
C ARG A 173 -18.18 10.26 13.28
N THR A 174 -18.84 9.34 12.57
CA THR A 174 -20.12 8.73 12.99
C THR A 174 -19.96 7.30 13.55
N SER A 175 -18.84 6.64 13.26
CA SER A 175 -18.53 5.28 13.66
C SER A 175 -17.09 5.16 14.15
N ARG A 176 -16.81 4.12 14.95
CA ARG A 176 -15.43 3.76 15.29
C ARG A 176 -14.65 3.29 14.05
N TYR A 177 -15.33 2.59 13.14
CA TYR A 177 -14.79 2.14 11.87
C TYR A 177 -15.28 3.07 10.75
N ASP A 178 -14.35 3.79 10.14
CA ASP A 178 -14.59 4.80 9.11
C ASP A 178 -13.51 4.59 8.03
N HIS A 179 -13.78 3.69 7.08
CA HIS A 179 -12.79 3.24 6.08
C HIS A 179 -12.24 4.43 5.28
N ALA A 180 -13.11 5.29 4.74
CA ALA A 180 -12.69 6.49 4.00
C ALA A 180 -11.74 7.39 4.81
N ARG A 181 -12.00 7.58 6.10
CA ARG A 181 -11.09 8.33 6.99
C ARG A 181 -9.77 7.60 7.20
N SER A 182 -9.78 6.29 7.42
CA SER A 182 -8.55 5.51 7.57
C SER A 182 -7.70 5.57 6.30
N THR A 183 -8.31 5.36 5.13
CA THR A 183 -7.63 5.42 3.83
C THR A 183 -7.04 6.81 3.59
N LEU A 184 -7.80 7.89 3.82
CA LEU A 184 -7.27 9.25 3.67
C LEU A 184 -6.14 9.56 4.67
N ALA A 185 -6.22 9.06 5.92
CA ALA A 185 -5.12 9.22 6.87
C ALA A 185 -3.83 8.55 6.36
N ALA A 186 -3.93 7.33 5.84
CA ALA A 186 -2.81 6.62 5.26
C ALA A 186 -2.23 7.35 4.03
N LEU A 187 -3.07 7.87 3.13
CA LEU A 187 -2.60 8.66 1.98
C LEU A 187 -1.91 9.96 2.41
N ARG A 188 -2.40 10.63 3.46
CA ARG A 188 -1.76 11.83 4.04
C ARG A 188 -0.37 11.51 4.60
N GLU A 189 -0.24 10.40 5.31
CA GLU A 189 1.03 9.93 5.86
C GLU A 189 2.02 9.63 4.73
N GLN A 190 1.60 8.87 3.72
CA GLN A 190 2.44 8.48 2.58
C GLN A 190 2.94 9.68 1.77
N VAL A 191 2.06 10.63 1.44
CA VAL A 191 2.45 11.80 0.64
C VAL A 191 3.33 12.77 1.46
N ALA A 192 3.14 12.84 2.78
CA ALA A 192 4.01 13.64 3.64
C ALA A 192 5.43 13.06 3.68
N ASP A 193 5.55 11.74 3.83
CA ASP A 193 6.85 11.07 3.79
C ASP A 193 7.52 11.20 2.42
N ALA A 194 6.78 11.00 1.33
CA ALA A 194 7.32 11.14 -0.03
C ALA A 194 7.84 12.57 -0.34
N ILE A 195 7.20 13.62 0.21
CA ILE A 195 7.59 15.02 -0.04
C ILE A 195 8.69 15.51 0.92
N GLY A 196 8.57 15.18 2.21
CA GLY A 196 9.37 15.79 3.28
C GLY A 196 10.05 14.82 4.22
N GLY A 197 9.98 13.52 3.92
CA GLY A 197 10.53 12.44 4.72
C GLY A 197 9.90 12.34 6.11
N ALA A 198 10.64 11.70 7.01
CA ALA A 198 10.18 11.38 8.35
C ALA A 198 9.70 12.59 9.16
N ASP A 199 10.31 13.77 9.02
CA ASP A 199 9.89 14.97 9.75
C ASP A 199 8.51 15.47 9.29
N ALA A 200 8.20 15.40 8.00
CA ALA A 200 6.88 15.75 7.48
C ALA A 200 5.83 14.71 7.87
N LEU A 201 6.18 13.42 7.81
CA LEU A 201 5.34 12.33 8.31
C LEU A 201 5.02 12.50 9.80
N LEU A 202 6.03 12.83 10.62
CA LEU A 202 5.83 13.10 12.05
C LEU A 202 4.88 14.27 12.28
N ALA A 203 4.97 15.36 11.51
CA ALA A 203 4.05 16.48 11.62
C ALA A 203 2.59 16.08 11.32
N VAL A 204 2.36 15.25 10.31
CA VAL A 204 1.02 14.71 9.99
C VAL A 204 0.52 13.80 11.10
N LEU A 205 1.37 12.89 11.60
CA LEU A 205 1.03 11.99 12.69
C LEU A 205 0.75 12.76 13.99
N GLU A 206 1.47 13.83 14.29
CA GLU A 206 1.23 14.66 15.49
C GLU A 206 -0.11 15.39 15.43
N ASP A 207 -0.53 15.85 14.25
CA ASP A 207 -1.84 16.47 14.01
C ASP A 207 -2.99 15.46 14.13
N SER A 208 -2.78 14.23 13.66
CA SER A 208 -3.83 13.22 13.55
C SER A 208 -3.85 12.17 14.67
N ALA A 209 -2.83 12.12 15.53
CA ALA A 209 -2.65 11.06 16.52
C ALA A 209 -3.84 10.96 17.50
N ASP A 210 -4.65 9.93 17.31
CA ASP A 210 -5.65 9.50 18.28
C ASP A 210 -5.26 8.17 18.93
N GLY A 211 -5.56 8.05 20.21
CA GLY A 211 -5.34 6.84 20.99
C GLY A 211 -3.88 6.40 21.09
N ALA A 212 -3.68 5.12 21.39
CA ALA A 212 -2.35 4.52 21.54
C ALA A 212 -1.70 4.20 20.19
N ASP A 213 -2.49 3.94 19.15
CA ASP A 213 -1.97 3.55 17.83
C ASP A 213 -1.19 4.71 17.19
N GLY A 214 -1.70 5.95 17.21
CA GLY A 214 -0.95 7.11 16.71
C GLY A 214 0.36 7.37 17.48
N ILE A 215 0.37 7.12 18.80
CA ILE A 215 1.59 7.24 19.63
C ILE A 215 2.62 6.18 19.23
N LEU A 216 2.18 4.95 18.96
CA LEU A 216 3.03 3.86 18.50
C LEU A 216 3.60 4.17 17.10
N SER A 217 2.80 4.73 16.19
CA SER A 217 3.26 5.14 14.87
C SER A 217 4.35 6.21 14.95
N ILE A 218 4.15 7.27 15.73
CA ILE A 218 5.16 8.32 15.95
C ILE A 218 6.47 7.72 16.51
N ALA A 219 6.34 6.85 17.53
CA ALA A 219 7.51 6.22 18.15
C ALA A 219 8.26 5.30 17.18
N LYS A 220 7.55 4.63 16.26
CA LYS A 220 8.15 3.80 15.22
C LYS A 220 8.96 4.66 14.25
N VAL A 221 8.36 5.73 13.70
CA VAL A 221 9.05 6.64 12.76
C VAL A 221 10.31 7.24 13.40
N LEU A 222 10.22 7.71 14.63
CA LEU A 222 11.39 8.21 15.37
C LEU A 222 12.48 7.15 15.56
N HIS A 223 12.11 5.90 15.83
CA HIS A 223 13.06 4.80 15.97
C HIS A 223 13.75 4.45 14.63
N ASP A 224 12.98 4.37 13.55
CA ASP A 224 13.50 4.05 12.21
C ASP A 224 14.51 5.12 11.73
N GLU A 225 14.34 6.38 12.16
CA GLU A 225 15.29 7.50 11.99
C GLU A 225 16.46 7.54 13.00
N GLY A 226 16.54 6.59 13.93
CA GLY A 226 17.56 6.54 14.98
C GLY A 226 17.40 7.59 16.09
N ARG A 227 16.23 8.24 16.19
CA ARG A 227 15.86 9.22 17.23
C ARG A 227 15.27 8.53 18.47
N ASP A 228 15.97 7.54 18.98
CA ASP A 228 15.49 6.62 20.03
C ASP A 228 15.05 7.31 21.33
N GLU A 229 15.76 8.36 21.75
CA GLU A 229 15.40 9.11 22.97
C GLU A 229 14.11 9.92 22.77
N GLU A 230 13.86 10.44 21.57
CA GLU A 230 12.61 11.14 21.25
C GLU A 230 11.44 10.15 21.16
N ALA A 231 11.66 8.99 20.52
CA ALA A 231 10.69 7.90 20.48
C ALA A 231 10.28 7.50 21.90
N LEU A 232 11.26 7.33 22.79
CA LEU A 232 11.02 6.99 24.17
C LEU A 232 10.27 8.10 24.92
N GLY A 233 10.68 9.36 24.77
CA GLY A 233 9.99 10.50 25.39
C GLY A 233 8.52 10.59 24.96
N ARG A 234 8.22 10.26 23.70
CA ARG A 234 6.85 10.19 23.19
C ARG A 234 6.05 9.05 23.82
N LEU A 235 6.64 7.87 23.95
CA LEU A 235 6.01 6.71 24.61
C LEU A 235 5.73 7.00 26.09
N GLU A 236 6.66 7.63 26.79
CA GLU A 236 6.49 7.99 28.21
C GLU A 236 5.36 8.99 28.42
N ARG A 237 5.32 10.05 27.61
CA ARG A 237 4.20 11.01 27.62
C ARG A 237 2.87 10.32 27.30
N GLY A 238 2.88 9.44 26.31
CA GLY A 238 1.72 8.64 25.94
C GLY A 238 1.21 7.73 27.06
N MET A 239 2.10 7.12 27.84
CA MET A 239 1.74 6.33 29.02
C MET A 239 1.12 7.19 30.13
N ASP A 240 1.56 8.43 30.31
CA ASP A 240 0.97 9.32 31.32
C ASP A 240 -0.44 9.78 30.94
N GLU A 241 -0.66 10.08 29.65
CA GLU A 241 -1.95 10.46 29.07
C GLU A 241 -2.93 9.28 28.96
N ARG A 242 -2.41 8.09 28.62
CA ARG A 242 -3.17 6.87 28.31
C ARG A 242 -2.66 5.69 29.14
N ARG A 243 -2.78 5.84 30.47
CA ARG A 243 -2.24 4.95 31.52
C ARG A 243 -2.55 3.46 31.38
N SER A 244 -3.50 3.06 30.53
CA SER A 244 -4.00 1.68 30.43
C SER A 244 -3.45 0.85 29.26
N ASP A 245 -2.86 1.42 28.19
CA ASP A 245 -2.45 0.60 27.03
C ASP A 245 -1.14 -0.19 27.31
N PRO A 246 -1.16 -1.53 27.33
CA PRO A 246 0.02 -2.35 27.59
C PRO A 246 1.04 -2.36 26.46
N ARG A 247 0.64 -2.03 25.22
CA ARG A 247 1.56 -1.98 24.07
C ARG A 247 2.56 -0.83 24.22
N LEU A 248 2.10 0.34 24.68
CA LEU A 248 2.97 1.49 24.97
C LEU A 248 4.05 1.13 26.01
N ARG A 249 3.65 0.45 27.09
CA ARG A 249 4.60 -0.01 28.13
C ARG A 249 5.58 -1.04 27.60
N SER A 250 5.10 -1.98 26.79
CA SER A 250 5.92 -3.07 26.24
C SER A 250 6.96 -2.55 25.26
N LEU A 251 6.58 -1.60 24.40
CA LEU A 251 7.51 -0.94 23.48
C LEU A 251 8.51 -0.08 24.25
N ALA A 252 8.06 0.73 25.22
CA ALA A 252 8.96 1.55 26.03
C ALA A 252 9.99 0.69 26.81
N ALA A 253 9.57 -0.45 27.36
CA ALA A 253 10.49 -1.38 28.03
C ALA A 253 11.56 -1.94 27.09
N ARG A 254 11.16 -2.32 25.86
CA ARG A 254 12.11 -2.76 24.82
C ARG A 254 13.10 -1.65 24.46
N SER A 255 12.63 -0.42 24.25
CA SER A 255 13.48 0.73 23.93
C SER A 255 14.46 1.06 25.07
N HIS A 256 14.00 1.04 26.32
CA HIS A 256 14.88 1.18 27.50
C HIS A 256 15.94 0.08 27.56
N HIS A 257 15.57 -1.17 27.28
CA HIS A 257 16.51 -2.29 27.26
C HIS A 257 17.57 -2.14 26.15
N ALA A 258 17.17 -1.78 24.93
CA ALA A 258 18.07 -1.52 23.82
C ALA A 258 19.07 -0.39 24.13
N ALA A 259 18.63 0.63 24.88
CA ALA A 259 19.48 1.72 25.37
C ALA A 259 20.31 1.37 26.63
N GLY A 260 20.35 0.11 27.06
CA GLY A 260 21.11 -0.34 28.24
C GLY A 260 20.51 0.03 29.60
N ARG A 261 19.30 0.61 29.63
CA ARG A 261 18.58 1.03 30.84
C ARG A 261 17.76 -0.12 31.43
N THR A 262 18.44 -1.21 31.79
CA THR A 262 17.82 -2.49 32.20
C THR A 262 16.93 -2.37 33.44
N GLU A 263 17.29 -1.53 34.42
CA GLU A 263 16.46 -1.31 35.62
C GLU A 263 15.09 -0.73 35.25
N ARG A 264 15.10 0.30 34.39
CA ARG A 264 13.88 0.97 33.94
C ARG A 264 13.02 0.07 33.05
N ALA A 265 13.65 -0.73 32.19
CA ALA A 265 12.96 -1.76 31.41
C ALA A 265 12.25 -2.78 32.32
N GLY A 266 12.93 -3.25 33.37
CA GLY A 266 12.38 -4.17 34.36
C GLY A 266 11.15 -3.61 35.08
N GLU A 267 11.21 -2.35 35.55
CA GLU A 267 10.08 -1.70 36.20
C GLU A 267 8.82 -1.65 35.32
N LEU A 268 8.99 -1.30 34.04
CA LEU A 268 7.89 -1.18 33.08
C LEU A 268 7.23 -2.54 32.81
N LEU A 269 8.01 -3.60 32.69
CA LEU A 269 7.52 -4.96 32.47
C LEU A 269 6.80 -5.52 33.70
N CYS A 270 7.37 -5.33 34.89
CA CYS A 270 6.72 -5.73 36.15
C CYS A 270 5.36 -5.05 36.29
N ARG A 271 5.28 -3.75 35.98
CA ARG A 271 4.01 -3.00 36.01
C ARG A 271 3.01 -3.51 34.98
N SER A 272 3.46 -3.89 33.79
CA SER A 272 2.61 -4.48 32.77
C SER A 272 2.03 -5.84 33.21
N LEU A 273 2.87 -6.71 33.80
CA LEU A 273 2.47 -8.03 34.30
C LEU A 273 1.44 -7.95 35.44
N VAL A 274 1.59 -6.98 36.35
CA VAL A 274 0.65 -6.78 37.47
C VAL A 274 -0.72 -6.28 36.99
N GLN A 275 -0.77 -5.51 35.90
CA GLN A 275 -2.00 -4.91 35.39
C GLN A 275 -2.72 -5.77 34.34
N ALA A 276 -1.97 -6.62 33.62
CA ALA A 276 -2.49 -7.61 32.70
C ALA A 276 -1.54 -8.82 32.71
N PRO A 277 -1.77 -9.84 33.56
CA PRO A 277 -0.93 -11.03 33.56
C PRO A 277 -1.07 -11.72 32.20
N ALA A 278 -0.04 -11.59 31.36
CA ALA A 278 0.05 -12.33 30.11
C ALA A 278 0.16 -13.83 30.44
N THR A 279 -0.53 -14.69 29.69
CA THR A 279 -0.45 -16.15 29.83
C THR A 279 0.89 -16.74 29.35
N GLU A 280 1.79 -15.93 28.79
CA GLU A 280 3.13 -16.34 28.39
C GLU A 280 4.21 -15.33 28.78
N SER A 281 5.33 -15.85 29.28
CA SER A 281 6.53 -15.07 29.62
C SER A 281 7.28 -14.64 28.35
N PRO A 282 7.75 -13.37 28.24
CA PRO A 282 8.53 -12.94 27.09
C PRO A 282 9.88 -13.67 27.00
N LYS A 283 10.12 -14.33 25.86
CA LYS A 283 11.25 -15.26 25.62
C LYS A 283 12.66 -14.67 25.79
N TRP A 284 12.84 -13.34 25.77
CA TRP A 284 14.14 -12.70 25.95
C TRP A 284 14.61 -12.64 27.42
N ALA A 285 13.70 -12.89 28.38
CA ALA A 285 14.02 -12.90 29.80
C ALA A 285 14.76 -14.19 30.26
N SER A 286 15.01 -15.14 29.37
CA SER A 286 15.65 -16.43 29.68
C SER A 286 17.18 -16.45 29.50
N SER A 287 17.81 -15.33 29.13
CA SER A 287 19.24 -15.32 28.75
C SER A 287 20.22 -14.95 29.86
N ALA A 288 19.77 -14.81 31.11
CA ALA A 288 20.65 -14.52 32.23
C ALA A 288 20.93 -15.80 33.04
N GLU A 289 21.93 -16.59 32.64
CA GLU A 289 22.51 -17.59 33.52
C GLU A 289 23.36 -16.90 34.60
N PRO A 290 23.22 -17.25 35.89
CA PRO A 290 24.06 -16.71 36.94
C PRO A 290 25.41 -17.45 36.97
N THR A 291 26.50 -16.69 37.08
CA THR A 291 27.82 -17.21 37.48
C THR A 291 27.96 -17.20 38.99
#